data_AF-A0A2M7XER1-F1
#
_entry.id   AF-A0A2M7XER1-F1
#
_cell.length_a   1.000
_cell.length_b   1.000
_cell.length_c   1.000
_cell.angle_alpha   90.00
_cell.angle_beta   90.00
_cell.angle_gamma   90.00
#
_symmetry.space_group_name_H-M   'P 1'
#
loop_
_entity.id
_entity.type
_entity.pdbx_description
1 polymer ?
#
loop_
_entity_poly.entity_id
_entity_poly.type
_entity_poly.pdbx_seq_one_letter_code
_entity_poly.pdbx_strand_id
1 'polypeptide(L)'
;MMHLELRYHDDSRWRFRADVRNKCRSLAAKLILPPEPDYFAESSDLTFYERIFELLLEDELRQEAAQSGEWGSHLDRQLGEVVVLQRLLTQYKDEEQLLNGGTPKPLRFARLTLGCMIQRRLTLILLDTHPDQHDWILRLGQMWGMDEQSWDDQMVGAGSVAKAVQELSSVGSLRIYLATLLEDAFWKTDVIVVHQNGRGACLNVKTRRGANTEFFTPKSPAINDDKDEWEGTIAGTDSFNRVFHRTFEPTLLFVGRRGGGLSDLNGVPSRTPSWVHSLNTVLEGRASSVGRSIQVPINVG
;
A
#
# COMPACT_ATOMS: atom_id res chain seq x y z
N MET A 1 -16.84 10.03 -0.14
CA MET A 1 -15.70 9.22 -0.60
C MET A 1 -16.18 7.79 -0.77
N MET A 2 -15.96 7.18 -1.94
CA MET A 2 -16.40 5.81 -2.21
C MET A 2 -15.21 4.88 -1.97
N HIS A 3 -15.24 4.07 -0.92
CA HIS A 3 -14.21 3.05 -0.71
C HIS A 3 -14.47 1.87 -1.65
N LEU A 4 -13.41 1.36 -2.28
CA LEU A 4 -13.47 0.12 -3.04
C LEU A 4 -13.54 -1.04 -2.04
N GLU A 5 -14.70 -1.70 -1.95
CA GLU A 5 -14.82 -2.94 -1.17
C GLU A 5 -14.02 -4.03 -1.87
N LEU A 6 -13.00 -4.56 -1.21
CA LEU A 6 -12.27 -5.71 -1.71
C LEU A 6 -13.06 -6.98 -1.41
N ARG A 7 -13.53 -7.65 -2.46
CA ARG A 7 -14.10 -9.01 -2.37
C ARG A 7 -13.06 -9.98 -2.91
N TYR A 8 -12.43 -10.70 -2.00
CA TYR A 8 -11.46 -11.71 -2.38
C TYR A 8 -12.19 -12.95 -2.91
N HIS A 9 -12.05 -13.22 -4.21
CA HIS A 9 -12.48 -14.47 -4.85
C HIS A 9 -11.23 -15.14 -5.45
N ASP A 10 -10.72 -16.19 -4.81
CA ASP A 10 -9.65 -17.02 -5.40
C ASP A 10 -10.28 -18.09 -6.30
N ASP A 11 -9.73 -18.18 -7.51
CA ASP A 11 -9.48 -19.43 -8.27
C ASP A 11 -8.99 -19.15 -9.70
N SER A 12 -8.99 -17.89 -10.15
CA SER A 12 -8.38 -17.48 -11.43
C SER A 12 -7.57 -16.19 -11.30
N ARG A 13 -6.47 -16.23 -10.53
CA ARG A 13 -5.53 -15.10 -10.48
C ARG A 13 -4.95 -14.83 -11.87
N TRP A 14 -4.81 -13.56 -12.22
CA TRP A 14 -4.37 -13.17 -13.55
C TRP A 14 -2.86 -13.40 -13.70
N ARG A 15 -2.45 -13.71 -14.92
CA ARG A 15 -1.05 -13.69 -15.36
C ARG A 15 -0.89 -12.56 -16.36
N PHE A 16 0.22 -11.85 -16.27
CA PHE A 16 0.55 -10.79 -17.22
C PHE A 16 0.80 -11.37 -18.61
N ARG A 17 0.47 -10.59 -19.65
CA ARG A 17 0.88 -10.95 -21.00
C ARG A 17 2.39 -10.80 -21.17
N ALA A 18 2.97 -11.60 -22.07
CA ALA A 18 4.40 -11.59 -22.34
C ALA A 18 4.93 -10.23 -22.83
N ASP A 19 4.11 -9.47 -23.57
CA ASP A 19 4.48 -8.17 -24.13
C ASP A 19 4.48 -7.02 -23.11
N VAL A 20 3.80 -7.17 -21.97
CA VAL A 20 3.75 -6.16 -20.89
C VAL A 20 5.14 -5.79 -20.42
N ARG A 21 6.05 -6.77 -20.37
CA ARG A 21 7.44 -6.54 -19.99
C ARG A 21 8.15 -5.56 -20.92
N ASN A 22 7.88 -5.65 -22.22
CA ASN A 22 8.50 -4.77 -23.20
C ASN A 22 7.93 -3.35 -23.09
N LYS A 23 6.62 -3.21 -22.86
CA LYS A 23 5.98 -1.91 -22.62
C LYS A 23 6.48 -1.23 -21.36
N CYS A 24 6.57 -1.98 -20.25
CA CYS A 24 7.14 -1.48 -19.00
C CYS A 24 8.61 -1.05 -19.17
N ARG A 25 9.40 -1.82 -19.93
CA ARG A 25 10.79 -1.44 -20.25
C ARG A 25 10.86 -0.17 -21.09
N SER A 26 9.98 -0.03 -22.09
CA SER A 26 9.85 1.18 -22.92
C SER A 26 9.57 2.41 -22.04
N LEU A 27 8.54 2.33 -21.19
CA LEU A 27 8.18 3.39 -20.24
C LEU A 27 9.30 3.72 -19.25
N ALA A 28 9.97 2.72 -18.70
CA ALA A 28 11.08 2.93 -17.77
C ALA A 28 12.26 3.67 -18.43
N ALA A 29 12.57 3.33 -19.69
CA ALA A 29 13.63 3.97 -20.47
C ALA A 29 13.25 5.37 -20.99
N LYS A 30 11.95 5.69 -21.05
CA LYS A 30 11.46 6.98 -21.53
C LYS A 30 11.84 8.11 -20.55
N LEU A 31 12.14 9.28 -21.12
CA LEU A 31 12.16 10.52 -20.35
C LEU A 31 10.72 11.00 -20.20
N ILE A 32 10.23 10.98 -18.97
CA ILE A 32 8.95 11.56 -18.59
C ILE A 32 9.27 12.90 -17.95
N LEU A 33 8.62 13.98 -18.40
CA LEU A 33 8.85 15.30 -17.82
C LEU A 33 7.91 15.48 -16.62
N PRO A 34 8.44 15.77 -15.42
CA PRO A 34 7.60 16.01 -14.27
C PRO A 34 6.91 17.38 -14.42
N PRO A 35 5.68 17.56 -13.91
CA PRO A 35 5.07 18.88 -13.84
C PRO A 35 5.98 19.83 -13.04
N GLU A 36 6.14 21.06 -13.52
CA GLU A 36 6.99 22.05 -12.86
C GLU A 36 6.51 22.31 -11.43
N PRO A 37 7.41 22.42 -10.43
CA PRO A 37 7.03 22.67 -9.04
C PRO A 37 6.13 23.91 -8.85
N ASP A 38 6.32 24.94 -9.68
CA ASP A 38 5.52 26.18 -9.65
C ASP A 38 4.05 25.94 -10.01
N TYR A 39 3.76 24.91 -10.79
CA TYR A 39 2.39 24.48 -11.10
C TYR A 39 1.61 24.06 -9.85
N PHE A 40 2.32 23.69 -8.78
CA PHE A 40 1.76 23.25 -7.52
C PHE A 40 1.83 24.32 -6.42
N ALA A 41 2.47 25.47 -6.66
CA ALA A 41 2.93 26.40 -5.63
C ALA A 41 1.82 26.91 -4.68
N GLU A 42 0.56 26.85 -5.09
CA GLU A 42 -0.58 27.35 -4.33
C GLU A 42 -1.44 26.26 -3.65
N SER A 43 -1.26 24.97 -4.01
CA SER A 43 -2.13 23.91 -3.49
C SER A 43 -1.49 23.14 -2.33
N SER A 44 -2.29 22.87 -1.30
CA SER A 44 -1.96 21.90 -0.25
C SER A 44 -2.91 20.70 -0.24
N ASP A 45 -3.69 20.57 -1.30
CA ASP A 45 -4.69 19.52 -1.46
C ASP A 45 -4.08 18.34 -2.21
N LEU A 46 -3.86 17.21 -1.53
CA LEU A 46 -3.32 16.00 -2.16
C LEU A 46 -4.18 15.49 -3.32
N THR A 47 -5.49 15.77 -3.33
CA THR A 47 -6.37 15.37 -4.44
C THR A 47 -6.09 16.16 -5.72
N PHE A 48 -5.59 17.40 -5.59
CA PHE A 48 -5.10 18.17 -6.72
C PHE A 48 -3.86 17.50 -7.33
N TYR A 49 -2.87 17.16 -6.51
CA TYR A 49 -1.67 16.44 -6.97
C TYR A 49 -2.03 15.11 -7.62
N GLU A 50 -2.92 14.33 -6.99
CA GLU A 50 -3.41 13.05 -7.52
C GLU A 50 -3.99 13.24 -8.91
N ARG A 51 -4.85 14.25 -9.09
CA ARG A 51 -5.47 14.53 -10.39
C ARG A 51 -4.45 14.88 -11.46
N ILE A 52 -3.44 15.68 -11.14
CA ILE A 52 -2.37 16.03 -12.09
C ILE A 52 -1.58 14.79 -12.50
N PHE A 53 -1.21 13.94 -11.54
CA PHE A 53 -0.49 12.70 -11.86
C PHE A 53 -1.35 11.71 -12.64
N GLU A 54 -2.65 11.59 -12.33
CA GLU A 54 -3.58 10.76 -13.14
C GLU A 54 -3.66 11.24 -14.59
N LEU A 55 -3.73 12.56 -14.83
CA LEU A 55 -3.76 13.11 -16.20
C LEU A 55 -2.46 12.83 -16.96
N LEU A 56 -1.31 12.97 -16.29
CA LEU A 56 -0.01 12.65 -16.88
C LEU A 56 0.12 11.16 -17.17
N LEU A 57 -0.31 10.29 -16.25
CA LEU A 57 -0.34 8.85 -16.45
C LEU A 57 -1.19 8.47 -17.65
N GLU A 58 -2.40 9.02 -17.77
CA GLU A 58 -3.29 8.76 -18.90
C GLU A 58 -2.64 9.14 -20.23
N ASP A 59 -1.91 10.25 -20.29
CA ASP A 59 -1.22 10.68 -21.50
C ASP A 59 -0.06 9.73 -21.85
N GLU A 60 0.83 9.44 -20.89
CA GLU A 60 1.99 8.56 -21.10
C GLU A 60 1.58 7.14 -21.54
N LEU A 61 0.55 6.58 -20.91
CA LEU A 61 0.04 5.25 -21.24
C LEU A 61 -0.68 5.20 -22.59
N ARG A 62 -1.35 6.30 -22.98
CA ARG A 62 -1.98 6.42 -24.29
C ARG A 62 -0.92 6.49 -25.39
N GLN A 63 0.14 7.26 -25.17
CA GLN A 63 1.26 7.33 -26.10
C GLN A 63 1.95 5.97 -26.27
N GLU A 64 2.22 5.25 -25.17
CA GLU A 64 2.78 3.90 -25.23
C GLU A 64 1.84 2.95 -25.97
N ALA A 65 0.54 2.98 -25.69
CA ALA A 65 -0.44 2.14 -26.37
C ALA A 65 -0.54 2.43 -27.88
N ALA A 66 -0.38 3.69 -28.30
CA ALA A 66 -0.35 4.06 -29.70
C ALA A 66 0.89 3.52 -30.44
N GLN A 67 2.00 3.31 -29.72
CA GLN A 67 3.27 2.85 -30.30
C GLN A 67 3.41 1.33 -30.29
N SER A 68 3.00 0.68 -29.20
CA SER A 68 3.22 -0.77 -28.96
C SER A 68 1.93 -1.59 -28.87
N GLY A 69 0.78 -0.98 -29.21
CA GLY A 69 -0.55 -1.58 -29.17
C GLY A 69 -1.24 -1.45 -27.82
N GLU A 70 -2.51 -1.82 -27.74
CA GLU A 70 -3.32 -1.67 -26.52
C GLU A 70 -2.81 -2.51 -25.34
N TRP A 71 -3.06 -2.02 -24.12
CA TRP A 71 -2.87 -2.78 -22.89
C TRP A 71 -3.86 -3.95 -22.85
N GLY A 72 -3.39 -5.15 -22.53
CA GLY A 72 -4.23 -6.35 -22.64
C GLY A 72 -5.26 -6.49 -21.53
N SER A 73 -4.85 -6.25 -20.29
CA SER A 73 -5.72 -6.26 -19.12
C SER A 73 -5.60 -4.97 -18.32
N HIS A 74 -6.54 -4.75 -17.41
CA HIS A 74 -6.45 -3.65 -16.44
C HIS A 74 -5.18 -3.75 -15.58
N LEU A 75 -4.79 -4.97 -15.17
CA LEU A 75 -3.57 -5.21 -14.39
C LEU A 75 -2.31 -4.91 -15.18
N ASP A 76 -2.27 -5.26 -16.48
CA ASP A 76 -1.15 -4.91 -17.36
C ASP A 76 -0.94 -3.40 -17.40
N ARG A 77 -2.05 -2.64 -17.53
CA ARG A 77 -2.04 -1.18 -17.53
C ARG A 77 -1.58 -0.62 -16.18
N GLN A 78 -2.09 -1.15 -15.06
CA GLN A 78 -1.68 -0.71 -13.72
C GLN A 78 -0.20 -0.91 -13.45
N LEU A 79 0.40 -1.97 -14.00
CA LEU A 79 1.84 -2.17 -13.88
C LEU A 79 2.62 -1.08 -14.63
N GLY A 80 2.15 -0.71 -15.83
CA GLY A 80 2.67 0.44 -16.58
C GLY A 80 2.52 1.75 -15.79
N GLU A 81 1.37 1.98 -15.14
CA GLU A 81 1.13 3.15 -14.28
C GLU A 81 2.18 3.25 -13.18
N VAL A 82 2.44 2.14 -12.48
CA VAL A 82 3.44 2.10 -11.40
C VAL A 82 4.84 2.44 -11.91
N VAL A 83 5.22 1.98 -13.11
CA VAL A 83 6.52 2.30 -13.71
C VAL A 83 6.64 3.80 -13.98
N VAL A 84 5.62 4.42 -14.57
CA VAL A 84 5.60 5.87 -14.83
C VAL A 84 5.66 6.66 -13.52
N LEU A 85 4.86 6.29 -12.53
CA LEU A 85 4.86 6.93 -11.21
C LEU A 85 6.21 6.82 -10.50
N GLN A 86 6.86 5.65 -10.54
CA GLN A 86 8.18 5.48 -9.93
C GLN A 86 9.22 6.38 -10.60
N ARG A 87 9.18 6.51 -11.94
CA ARG A 87 10.09 7.40 -12.67
C ARG A 87 9.92 8.85 -12.24
N LEU A 88 8.67 9.32 -12.12
CA LEU A 88 8.37 10.65 -11.59
C LEU A 88 8.86 10.83 -10.15
N LEU A 89 8.66 9.82 -9.30
CA LEU A 89 9.12 9.87 -7.91
C LEU A 89 10.64 9.98 -7.82
N THR A 90 11.39 9.25 -8.64
CA THR A 90 12.86 9.33 -8.71
C THR A 90 13.30 10.74 -9.12
N GLN A 91 12.70 11.33 -10.16
CA GLN A 91 13.06 12.68 -10.62
C GLN A 91 12.84 13.74 -9.54
N TYR A 92 11.71 13.71 -8.84
CA TYR A 92 11.46 14.65 -7.74
C TYR A 92 12.37 14.42 -6.52
N LYS A 93 12.85 13.19 -6.29
CA LYS A 93 13.88 12.92 -5.27
C LYS A 93 15.22 13.53 -5.66
N ASP A 94 15.60 13.40 -6.94
CA ASP A 94 16.85 13.96 -7.45
C ASP A 94 16.83 15.50 -7.39
N GLU A 95 15.71 16.13 -7.77
CA GLU A 95 15.52 17.59 -7.64
C GLU A 95 15.65 18.07 -6.20
N GLU A 96 15.06 17.36 -5.24
CA GLU A 96 15.16 17.69 -3.81
C GLU A 96 16.60 17.63 -3.30
N GLN A 97 17.38 16.62 -3.71
CA GLN A 97 18.77 16.48 -3.29
C GLN A 97 19.65 17.64 -3.77
N LEU A 98 19.28 18.27 -4.89
CA LEU A 98 19.97 19.45 -5.42
C LEU A 98 19.65 20.73 -4.63
N LEU A 99 18.55 20.73 -3.87
CA LEU A 99 18.10 21.86 -3.06
C LEU A 99 18.75 21.80 -1.65
N ASN A 100 19.95 22.36 -1.53
CA ASN A 100 20.77 22.45 -0.30
C ASN A 100 20.13 23.24 0.89
N GLY A 101 18.81 23.49 0.88
CA GLY A 101 18.10 24.37 1.83
C GLY A 101 16.78 23.82 2.37
N GLY A 102 16.51 22.52 2.16
CA GLY A 102 15.27 21.87 2.58
C GLY A 102 14.24 21.77 1.45
N THR A 103 13.37 20.77 1.54
CA THR A 103 12.40 20.43 0.50
C THR A 103 11.27 21.44 0.43
N PRO A 104 11.06 22.12 -0.72
CA PRO A 104 9.87 22.92 -0.94
C PRO A 104 8.60 22.11 -0.64
N LYS A 105 7.63 22.76 0.03
CA LYS A 105 6.35 22.13 0.38
C LYS A 105 5.70 21.44 -0.83
N PRO A 106 5.66 22.03 -2.04
CA PRO A 106 5.02 21.36 -3.17
C PRO A 106 5.71 20.07 -3.60
N LEU A 107 7.04 20.04 -3.57
CA LEU A 107 7.82 18.83 -3.86
C LEU A 107 7.57 17.72 -2.83
N ARG A 108 7.43 18.09 -1.55
CA ARG A 108 7.07 17.13 -0.49
C ARG A 108 5.69 16.51 -0.73
N PHE A 109 4.69 17.31 -1.09
CA PHE A 109 3.33 16.84 -1.36
C PHE A 109 3.26 16.01 -2.64
N ALA A 110 4.00 16.39 -3.68
CA ALA A 110 4.15 15.60 -4.91
C ALA A 110 4.72 14.20 -4.61
N ARG A 111 5.83 14.12 -3.86
CA ARG A 111 6.46 12.84 -3.48
C ARG A 111 5.54 11.96 -2.62
N LEU A 112 4.86 12.56 -1.64
CA LEU A 112 3.91 11.85 -0.79
C LEU A 112 2.78 11.26 -1.65
N THR A 113 2.22 12.06 -2.56
CA THR A 113 1.15 11.64 -3.47
C THR A 113 1.59 10.48 -4.36
N LEU A 114 2.74 10.61 -5.01
CA LEU A 114 3.30 9.55 -5.86
C LEU A 114 3.54 8.27 -5.06
N GLY A 115 4.11 8.36 -3.86
CA GLY A 115 4.34 7.21 -2.98
C GLY A 115 3.05 6.45 -2.65
N CYS A 116 2.00 7.16 -2.22
CA CYS A 116 0.70 6.56 -1.93
C CYS A 116 0.05 5.94 -3.17
N MET A 117 0.12 6.61 -4.33
CA MET A 117 -0.41 6.08 -5.59
C MET A 117 0.31 4.78 -6.01
N ILE A 118 1.64 4.72 -5.85
CA ILE A 118 2.46 3.53 -6.11
C ILE A 118 2.08 2.40 -5.14
N GLN A 119 2.07 2.67 -3.82
CA GLN A 119 1.70 1.69 -2.79
C GLN A 119 0.34 1.06 -3.06
N ARG A 120 -0.68 1.89 -3.31
CA ARG A 120 -2.05 1.42 -3.56
C ARG A 120 -2.13 0.53 -4.80
N ARG A 121 -1.49 0.93 -5.90
CA ARG A 121 -1.50 0.17 -7.17
C ARG A 121 -0.72 -1.13 -7.06
N LEU A 122 0.47 -1.09 -6.48
CA LEU A 122 1.26 -2.31 -6.23
C LEU A 122 0.51 -3.28 -5.32
N THR A 123 -0.17 -2.79 -4.29
CA THR A 123 -0.98 -3.63 -3.39
C THR A 123 -2.08 -4.35 -4.18
N LEU A 124 -2.84 -3.63 -5.01
CA LEU A 124 -3.88 -4.22 -5.87
C LEU A 124 -3.30 -5.23 -6.86
N ILE A 125 -2.20 -4.88 -7.53
CA ILE A 125 -1.52 -5.79 -8.46
C ILE A 125 -1.12 -7.09 -7.74
N LEU A 126 -0.51 -7.01 -6.55
CA LEU A 126 -0.07 -8.16 -5.79
C LEU A 126 -1.24 -9.04 -5.31
N LEU A 127 -2.38 -8.43 -4.99
CA LEU A 127 -3.61 -9.14 -4.62
C LEU A 127 -4.23 -9.89 -5.80
N ASP A 128 -4.23 -9.30 -6.99
CA ASP A 128 -4.93 -9.84 -8.16
C ASP A 128 -4.07 -10.78 -9.04
N THR A 129 -2.75 -10.84 -8.78
CA THR A 129 -1.79 -11.62 -9.56
C THR A 129 -1.36 -12.93 -8.89
N HIS A 130 -1.02 -13.91 -9.73
CA HIS A 130 -0.50 -15.19 -9.25
C HIS A 130 0.89 -15.01 -8.58
N PRO A 131 1.19 -15.68 -7.45
CA PRO A 131 2.46 -15.53 -6.71
C PRO A 131 3.71 -15.75 -7.56
N ASP A 132 3.71 -16.71 -8.48
CA ASP A 132 4.80 -16.95 -9.44
C ASP A 132 5.19 -15.73 -10.30
N GLN A 133 4.35 -14.69 -10.35
CA GLN A 133 4.64 -13.45 -11.07
C GLN A 133 5.27 -12.37 -10.16
N HIS A 134 5.19 -12.50 -8.83
CA HIS A 134 5.65 -11.47 -7.89
C HIS A 134 7.16 -11.24 -7.99
N ASP A 135 7.95 -12.30 -8.14
CA ASP A 135 9.40 -12.22 -8.38
C ASP A 135 9.73 -11.42 -9.65
N TRP A 136 8.91 -11.57 -10.69
CA TRP A 136 9.09 -10.82 -11.92
C TRP A 136 8.77 -9.34 -11.74
N ILE A 137 7.71 -9.00 -10.98
CA ILE A 137 7.37 -7.62 -10.63
C ILE A 137 8.49 -6.99 -9.79
N LEU A 138 9.03 -7.72 -8.81
CA LEU A 138 10.16 -7.26 -7.99
C LEU A 138 11.37 -6.91 -8.88
N ARG A 139 11.71 -7.75 -9.85
CA ARG A 139 12.82 -7.52 -10.79
C ARG A 139 12.62 -6.34 -11.74
N LEU A 140 11.44 -5.69 -11.78
CA LEU A 140 11.27 -4.46 -12.53
C LEU A 140 12.15 -3.32 -11.99
N GLY A 141 12.45 -3.30 -10.69
CA GLY A 141 13.36 -2.33 -10.08
C GLY A 141 14.76 -2.31 -10.69
N GLN A 142 15.16 -3.37 -11.40
CA GLN A 142 16.44 -3.49 -12.10
C GLN A 142 16.41 -2.89 -13.53
N MET A 143 15.28 -2.32 -13.96
CA MET A 143 15.15 -1.68 -15.26
C MET A 143 15.80 -0.29 -15.28
N TRP A 144 16.16 0.17 -16.48
CA TRP A 144 16.80 1.47 -16.69
C TRP A 144 15.95 2.59 -16.05
N GLY A 145 16.61 3.46 -15.27
CA GLY A 145 15.98 4.65 -14.71
C GLY A 145 15.12 4.38 -13.46
N MET A 146 15.06 3.16 -12.95
CA MET A 146 14.41 2.87 -11.68
C MET A 146 15.44 2.85 -10.55
N ASP A 147 15.12 3.50 -9.44
CA ASP A 147 15.89 3.39 -8.20
C ASP A 147 15.51 2.08 -7.50
N GLU A 148 16.44 1.11 -7.52
CA GLU A 148 16.26 -0.24 -6.98
C GLU A 148 15.89 -0.23 -5.49
N GLN A 149 16.57 0.59 -4.68
CA GLN A 149 16.29 0.65 -3.24
C GLN A 149 14.89 1.23 -2.97
N SER A 150 14.55 2.32 -3.67
CA SER A 150 13.21 2.90 -3.58
C SER A 150 12.14 1.91 -4.05
N TRP A 151 12.40 1.16 -5.12
CA TRP A 151 11.47 0.14 -5.61
C TRP A 151 11.27 -0.99 -4.61
N ASP A 152 12.35 -1.51 -4.04
CA ASP A 152 12.30 -2.56 -3.03
C ASP A 152 11.51 -2.13 -1.80
N ASP A 153 11.71 -0.90 -1.32
CA ASP A 153 10.93 -0.35 -0.22
C ASP A 153 9.44 -0.25 -0.57
N GLN A 154 9.11 0.17 -1.80
CA GLN A 154 7.73 0.22 -2.28
C GLN A 154 7.08 -1.18 -2.32
N MET A 155 7.79 -2.14 -2.90
CA MET A 155 7.35 -3.54 -3.01
C MET A 155 7.16 -4.20 -1.65
N VAL A 156 8.06 -3.94 -0.70
CA VAL A 156 7.96 -4.46 0.67
C VAL A 156 6.75 -3.90 1.40
N GLY A 157 6.51 -2.58 1.30
CA GLY A 157 5.32 -1.94 1.84
C GLY A 157 4.05 -2.54 1.26
N ALA A 158 3.94 -2.57 -0.07
CA ALA A 158 2.74 -3.03 -0.77
C ALA A 158 2.47 -4.52 -0.52
N GLY A 159 3.52 -5.35 -0.48
CA GLY A 159 3.41 -6.76 -0.14
C GLY A 159 2.96 -6.99 1.30
N SER A 160 3.31 -6.11 2.24
CA SER A 160 2.84 -6.20 3.62
C SER A 160 1.37 -5.86 3.75
N VAL A 161 0.91 -4.81 3.04
CA VAL A 161 -0.52 -4.45 2.97
C VAL A 161 -1.32 -5.56 2.28
N ALA A 162 -0.84 -6.07 1.14
CA ALA A 162 -1.48 -7.18 0.42
C ALA A 162 -1.60 -8.42 1.31
N LYS A 163 -0.55 -8.77 2.06
CA LYS A 163 -0.59 -9.88 3.02
C LYS A 163 -1.65 -9.67 4.09
N ALA A 164 -1.68 -8.47 4.70
CA ALA A 164 -2.68 -8.14 5.70
C ALA A 164 -4.10 -8.30 5.14
N VAL A 165 -4.36 -7.81 3.93
CA VAL A 165 -5.65 -7.94 3.25
C VAL A 165 -6.02 -9.40 2.98
N GLN A 166 -5.10 -10.23 2.48
CA GLN A 166 -5.34 -11.67 2.26
C GLN A 166 -5.70 -12.38 3.58
N GLU A 167 -4.96 -12.09 4.65
CA GLU A 167 -5.20 -12.69 5.95
C GLU A 167 -6.54 -12.24 6.56
N LEU A 168 -6.88 -10.95 6.47
CA LEU A 168 -8.18 -10.42 6.88
C LEU A 168 -9.33 -11.07 6.11
N SER A 169 -9.13 -11.32 4.82
CA SER A 169 -10.15 -11.93 3.94
C SER A 169 -10.47 -13.38 4.33
N SER A 170 -9.62 -14.04 5.14
CA SER A 170 -9.93 -15.35 5.71
C SER A 170 -11.10 -15.32 6.72
N VAL A 171 -11.53 -14.12 7.14
CA VAL A 171 -12.69 -13.92 8.03
C VAL A 171 -13.81 -13.24 7.26
N GLY A 172 -14.79 -14.05 6.81
CA GLY A 172 -15.91 -13.59 5.99
C GLY A 172 -16.89 -12.62 6.66
N SER A 173 -16.73 -12.30 7.96
CA SER A 173 -17.53 -11.29 8.67
C SER A 173 -16.98 -9.86 8.53
N LEU A 174 -15.82 -9.68 7.89
CA LEU A 174 -15.18 -8.38 7.72
C LEU A 174 -15.34 -7.87 6.29
N ARG A 175 -15.70 -6.60 6.16
CA ARG A 175 -15.54 -5.84 4.91
C ARG A 175 -14.21 -5.11 4.97
N ILE A 176 -13.43 -5.21 3.90
CA ILE A 176 -12.05 -4.72 3.85
C ILE A 176 -11.97 -3.66 2.75
N TYR A 177 -11.37 -2.53 3.08
CA TYR A 177 -11.18 -1.40 2.19
C TYR A 177 -9.72 -0.98 2.23
N LEU A 178 -9.10 -0.76 1.07
CA LEU A 178 -7.80 -0.08 1.01
C LEU A 178 -7.98 1.40 1.26
N ALA A 179 -7.03 1.98 1.99
CA ALA A 179 -6.98 3.40 2.22
C ALA A 179 -6.87 4.20 0.92
N THR A 180 -7.60 5.29 0.88
CA THR A 180 -7.44 6.37 -0.09
C THR A 180 -6.16 7.15 0.19
N LEU A 181 -5.76 7.99 -0.78
CA LEU A 181 -4.61 8.86 -0.65
C LEU A 181 -4.63 9.68 0.65
N LEU A 182 -5.79 10.24 1.01
CA LEU A 182 -5.94 11.06 2.21
C LEU A 182 -5.78 10.24 3.50
N GLU A 183 -6.29 9.01 3.51
CA GLU A 183 -6.22 8.10 4.66
C GLU A 183 -4.79 7.65 4.96
N ASP A 184 -4.05 7.28 3.91
CA ASP A 184 -2.66 6.88 4.01
C ASP A 184 -1.79 8.08 4.42
N ALA A 185 -1.85 9.17 3.65
CA ALA A 185 -0.97 10.32 3.83
C ALA A 185 -1.18 11.10 5.14
N PHE A 186 -2.44 11.29 5.57
CA PHE A 186 -2.75 12.13 6.74
C PHE A 186 -3.12 11.34 7.99
N TRP A 187 -3.72 10.16 7.84
CA TRP A 187 -4.19 9.37 8.97
C TRP A 187 -3.38 8.09 9.18
N LYS A 188 -2.28 7.90 8.43
CA LYS A 188 -1.37 6.75 8.54
C LYS A 188 -2.13 5.43 8.56
N THR A 189 -3.19 5.34 7.76
CA THR A 189 -4.06 4.17 7.68
C THR A 189 -3.86 3.54 6.32
N ASP A 190 -3.52 2.26 6.28
CA ASP A 190 -3.32 1.50 5.05
C ASP A 190 -4.57 0.68 4.69
N VAL A 191 -5.26 0.15 5.72
CA VAL A 191 -6.45 -0.70 5.55
C VAL A 191 -7.53 -0.29 6.54
N ILE A 192 -8.77 -0.21 6.05
CA ILE A 192 -9.95 0.00 6.88
C ILE A 192 -10.76 -1.29 6.88
N VAL A 193 -11.08 -1.80 8.07
CA VAL A 193 -11.94 -2.98 8.21
C VAL A 193 -13.23 -2.59 8.91
N VAL A 194 -14.35 -3.14 8.44
CA VAL A 194 -15.68 -2.90 8.98
C VAL A 194 -16.38 -4.23 9.22
N HIS A 195 -16.67 -4.51 10.48
CA HIS A 195 -17.44 -5.67 10.89
C HIS A 195 -18.94 -5.47 10.61
N GLN A 196 -19.71 -6.56 10.55
CA GLN A 196 -21.15 -6.53 10.24
C GLN A 196 -21.98 -5.72 11.25
N ASN A 197 -21.54 -5.64 12.50
CA ASN A 197 -22.19 -4.84 13.55
C ASN A 197 -21.90 -3.32 13.44
N GLY A 198 -21.19 -2.87 12.40
CA GLY A 198 -20.86 -1.46 12.18
C GLY A 198 -19.61 -0.95 12.91
N ARG A 199 -18.99 -1.76 13.78
CA ARG A 199 -17.67 -1.44 14.35
C ARG A 199 -16.57 -1.69 13.33
N GLY A 200 -15.46 -0.98 13.43
CA GLY A 200 -14.35 -1.12 12.51
C GLY A 200 -13.00 -0.81 13.14
N ALA A 201 -11.95 -0.98 12.36
CA ALA A 201 -10.59 -0.61 12.75
C ALA A 201 -9.86 0.07 11.59
N CYS A 202 -9.02 1.03 11.93
CA CYS A 202 -8.07 1.66 11.03
C CYS A 202 -6.71 1.00 11.28
N LEU A 203 -6.21 0.27 10.28
CA LEU A 203 -4.96 -0.48 10.37
C LEU A 203 -3.84 0.32 9.71
N ASN A 204 -2.79 0.60 10.50
CA ASN A 204 -1.48 1.02 10.01
C ASN A 204 -0.61 -0.24 9.89
N VAL A 205 -0.15 -0.55 8.68
CA VAL A 205 0.60 -1.77 8.35
C VAL A 205 2.07 -1.40 8.18
N LYS A 206 2.91 -1.98 9.03
CA LYS A 206 4.37 -1.83 8.98
C LYS A 206 5.03 -3.17 8.72
N THR A 207 6.23 -3.17 8.16
CA THR A 207 7.00 -4.39 7.92
C THR A 207 8.12 -4.53 8.95
N ARG A 208 8.31 -5.72 9.52
CA ARG A 208 9.43 -6.02 10.42
C ARG A 208 10.26 -7.18 9.89
N ARG A 209 11.57 -6.97 9.72
CA ARG A 209 12.52 -8.04 9.30
C ARG A 209 12.72 -9.05 10.42
N GLY A 210 12.66 -10.34 10.10
CA GLY A 210 13.04 -11.41 11.03
C GLY A 210 12.10 -11.59 12.23
N ALA A 211 10.90 -11.02 12.16
CA ALA A 211 9.89 -11.12 13.22
C ALA A 211 8.64 -11.84 12.72
N ASN A 212 7.80 -12.27 13.67
CA ASN A 212 6.46 -12.75 13.39
C ASN A 212 5.51 -11.58 13.10
N THR A 213 4.36 -11.87 12.50
CA THR A 213 3.28 -10.88 12.42
C THR A 213 2.75 -10.60 13.83
N GLU A 214 2.71 -9.32 14.20
CA GLU A 214 2.27 -8.83 15.51
C GLU A 214 1.24 -7.73 15.30
N PHE A 215 0.18 -7.72 16.12
CA PHE A 215 -0.82 -6.66 16.07
C PHE A 215 -1.01 -6.01 17.44
N PHE A 216 -1.28 -4.72 17.43
CA PHE A 216 -1.42 -3.87 18.60
C PHE A 216 -2.72 -3.08 18.51
N THR A 217 -3.42 -2.98 19.64
CA THR A 217 -4.65 -2.20 19.83
C THR A 217 -4.45 -1.29 21.04
N PRO A 218 -5.33 -0.30 21.34
CA PRO A 218 -5.21 0.60 22.50
C PRO A 218 -5.01 -0.08 23.84
N LYS A 219 -5.47 -1.32 23.96
CA LYS A 219 -5.39 -2.10 25.20
C LYS A 219 -4.11 -2.94 25.29
N SER A 220 -3.26 -2.90 24.26
CA SER A 220 -1.97 -3.59 24.25
C SER A 220 -0.89 -2.65 24.79
N PRO A 221 0.00 -3.09 25.71
CA PRO A 221 1.16 -2.29 26.07
C PRO A 221 2.02 -2.10 24.81
N ALA A 222 2.13 -0.85 24.34
CA ALA A 222 3.08 -0.53 23.28
C ALA A 222 4.48 -0.86 23.80
N ILE A 223 5.28 -1.57 22.98
CA ILE A 223 6.70 -1.74 23.25
C ILE A 223 7.32 -0.35 23.10
N ASN A 224 8.18 0.06 24.03
CA ASN A 224 8.81 1.39 24.03
C ASN A 224 9.46 1.76 22.68
N ASP A 225 9.89 0.75 21.91
CA ASP A 225 10.58 0.90 20.63
C ASP A 225 9.65 1.33 19.47
N ASP A 226 8.32 1.18 19.59
CA ASP A 226 7.34 1.47 18.53
C ASP A 226 6.40 2.63 18.87
N LYS A 227 6.73 3.40 19.91
CA LYS A 227 5.85 4.43 20.48
C LYS A 227 5.40 5.47 19.45
N ASP A 228 6.30 5.95 18.60
CA ASP A 228 6.00 7.01 17.63
C ASP A 228 5.04 6.54 16.52
N GLU A 229 5.19 5.29 16.07
CA GLU A 229 4.28 4.67 15.10
C GLU A 229 2.89 4.47 15.70
N TRP A 230 2.86 4.03 16.96
CA TRP A 230 1.61 3.84 17.69
C TRP A 230 0.87 5.17 17.94
N GLU A 231 1.57 6.20 18.40
CA GLU A 231 1.02 7.55 18.58
C GLU A 231 0.49 8.13 17.27
N GLY A 232 1.21 7.93 16.17
CA GLY A 232 0.74 8.30 14.84
C GLY A 232 -0.54 7.59 14.43
N THR A 233 -0.64 6.28 14.72
CA THR A 233 -1.82 5.46 14.41
C THR A 233 -3.04 5.90 15.21
N ILE A 234 -2.87 6.19 16.50
CA ILE A 234 -3.95 6.74 17.35
C ILE A 234 -4.41 8.10 16.81
N ALA A 235 -3.48 9.04 16.62
CA ALA A 235 -3.82 10.39 16.17
C ALA A 235 -4.51 10.40 14.80
N GLY A 236 -4.07 9.53 13.89
CA GLY A 236 -4.69 9.32 12.59
C GLY A 236 -6.11 8.78 12.71
N THR A 237 -6.30 7.72 13.50
CA THR A 237 -7.62 7.11 13.71
C THR A 237 -8.60 8.05 14.40
N ASP A 238 -8.15 8.83 15.39
CA ASP A 238 -8.97 9.86 16.04
C ASP A 238 -9.40 10.96 15.08
N SER A 239 -8.54 11.30 14.12
CA SER A 239 -8.87 12.27 13.07
C SER A 239 -9.88 11.69 12.09
N PHE A 240 -9.70 10.44 11.64
CA PHE A 240 -10.68 9.71 10.83
C PHE A 240 -12.05 9.64 11.52
N ASN A 241 -12.08 9.23 12.80
CA ASN A 241 -13.30 9.11 13.59
C ASN A 241 -14.05 10.44 13.71
N ARG A 242 -13.33 11.55 13.89
CA ARG A 242 -13.93 12.90 13.93
C ARG A 242 -14.53 13.30 12.59
N VAL A 243 -13.82 13.07 11.50
CA VAL A 243 -14.25 13.47 10.14
C VAL A 243 -15.46 12.66 9.69
N PHE A 244 -15.49 11.36 9.95
CA PHE A 244 -16.56 10.47 9.49
C PHE A 244 -17.66 10.22 10.51
N HIS A 245 -17.55 10.78 11.72
CA HIS A 245 -18.48 10.56 12.82
C HIS A 245 -18.71 9.07 13.12
N ARG A 246 -17.62 8.30 13.17
CA ARG A 246 -17.62 6.86 13.48
C ARG A 246 -16.65 6.54 14.60
N THR A 247 -16.72 5.32 15.13
CA THR A 247 -15.81 4.82 16.16
C THR A 247 -15.07 3.60 15.64
N PHE A 248 -13.87 3.85 15.11
CA PHE A 248 -12.92 2.85 14.65
C PHE A 248 -11.82 2.68 15.68
N GLU A 249 -11.39 1.44 15.89
CA GLU A 249 -10.27 1.10 16.75
C GLU A 249 -8.95 1.37 16.00
N PRO A 250 -7.99 2.14 16.56
CA PRO A 250 -6.66 2.23 15.97
C PRO A 250 -5.98 0.87 16.10
N THR A 251 -5.37 0.39 15.03
CA THR A 251 -4.68 -0.90 15.02
C THR A 251 -3.34 -0.75 14.30
N LEU A 252 -2.25 -1.16 14.94
CA LEU A 252 -0.93 -1.19 14.33
C LEU A 252 -0.58 -2.66 14.09
N LEU A 253 -0.29 -2.99 12.84
CA LEU A 253 0.01 -4.34 12.39
C LEU A 253 1.44 -4.35 11.86
N PHE A 254 2.34 -5.06 12.54
CA PHE A 254 3.64 -5.41 11.99
C PHE A 254 3.53 -6.73 11.26
N VAL A 255 3.68 -6.71 9.94
CA VAL A 255 3.78 -7.91 9.11
C VAL A 255 5.22 -8.38 9.10
N GLY A 256 5.42 -9.62 9.55
CA GLY A 256 6.74 -10.25 9.58
C GLY A 256 7.20 -10.64 8.18
N ARG A 257 8.48 -10.42 7.86
CA ARG A 257 9.14 -10.98 6.67
C ARG A 257 10.29 -11.91 7.02
N ARG A 258 10.35 -13.05 6.33
CA ARG A 258 11.48 -13.99 6.38
C ARG A 258 12.54 -13.52 5.38
N GLY A 259 13.65 -12.97 5.89
CA GLY A 259 14.75 -12.48 5.05
C GLY A 259 14.48 -11.14 4.34
N GLY A 260 15.25 -10.86 3.29
CA GLY A 260 15.18 -9.60 2.51
C GLY A 260 14.10 -9.55 1.43
N GLY A 261 13.33 -10.63 1.23
CA GLY A 261 12.29 -10.71 0.20
C GLY A 261 10.94 -10.08 0.58
N LEU A 262 9.96 -10.22 -0.34
CA LEU A 262 8.55 -9.88 -0.11
C LEU A 262 7.96 -10.70 1.06
N SER A 263 6.93 -10.14 1.70
CA SER A 263 6.08 -10.92 2.61
C SER A 263 5.50 -12.12 1.86
N ASP A 264 5.31 -13.25 2.54
CA ASP A 264 4.83 -14.48 1.91
C ASP A 264 3.37 -14.34 1.45
N LEU A 265 3.16 -14.03 0.17
CA LEU A 265 1.85 -13.79 -0.46
C LEU A 265 1.21 -15.07 -1.04
N ASN A 266 1.70 -16.25 -0.66
CA ASN A 266 1.18 -17.53 -1.14
C ASN A 266 -0.18 -17.86 -0.53
N GLY A 267 -1.25 -17.58 -1.27
CA GLY A 267 -2.61 -18.01 -0.95
C GLY A 267 -3.24 -17.32 0.27
N VAL A 268 -4.56 -17.45 0.39
CA VAL A 268 -5.21 -17.26 1.69
C VAL A 268 -4.76 -18.41 2.59
N PRO A 269 -4.27 -18.14 3.81
CA PRO A 269 -3.82 -19.21 4.68
C PRO A 269 -4.98 -20.19 4.94
N SER A 270 -4.66 -21.50 4.90
CA SER A 270 -5.64 -22.59 5.13
C SER A 270 -6.28 -22.55 6.53
N ARG A 271 -5.73 -21.73 7.43
CA ARG A 271 -6.28 -21.41 8.73
C ARG A 271 -6.24 -19.90 8.92
N THR A 272 -7.32 -19.33 9.47
CA THR A 272 -7.35 -17.92 9.89
C THR A 272 -6.20 -17.64 10.87
N PRO A 273 -5.34 -16.65 10.60
CA PRO A 273 -4.28 -16.27 11.53
C PRO A 273 -4.87 -15.79 12.87
N SER A 274 -4.19 -16.11 13.96
CA SER A 274 -4.69 -15.82 15.32
C SER A 274 -4.85 -14.31 15.59
N TRP A 275 -4.05 -13.46 14.95
CA TRP A 275 -4.20 -12.01 15.04
C TRP A 275 -5.53 -11.54 14.41
N VAL A 276 -5.94 -12.13 13.28
CA VAL A 276 -7.21 -11.80 12.62
C VAL A 276 -8.39 -12.19 13.51
N HIS A 277 -8.33 -13.38 14.12
CA HIS A 277 -9.34 -13.82 15.08
C HIS A 277 -9.45 -12.86 16.28
N SER A 278 -8.30 -12.37 16.75
CA SER A 278 -8.23 -11.45 17.88
C SER A 278 -8.81 -10.08 17.54
N LEU A 279 -8.49 -9.55 16.36
CA LEU A 279 -9.10 -8.33 15.83
C LEU A 279 -10.62 -8.50 15.71
N ASN A 280 -11.09 -9.60 15.12
CA ASN A 280 -12.53 -9.87 15.01
C ASN A 280 -13.21 -9.91 16.40
N THR A 281 -12.57 -10.53 17.40
CA THR A 281 -13.08 -10.57 18.78
C THR A 281 -13.20 -9.17 19.41
N VAL A 282 -12.22 -8.29 19.15
CA VAL A 282 -12.27 -6.88 19.57
C VAL A 282 -13.45 -6.17 18.93
N LEU A 283 -13.65 -6.34 17.61
CA LEU A 283 -14.73 -5.71 16.85
C LEU A 283 -16.12 -6.26 17.21
N GLU A 284 -16.23 -7.52 17.62
CA GLU A 284 -17.47 -8.10 18.15
C GLU A 284 -17.88 -7.51 19.50
N GLY A 285 -16.98 -6.81 20.20
CA GLY A 285 -17.24 -6.26 21.55
C GLY A 285 -17.17 -7.30 22.65
N ARG A 286 -16.60 -8.47 22.34
CA ARG A 286 -16.41 -9.58 23.29
C ARG A 286 -15.11 -9.47 24.09
N ALA A 287 -14.22 -8.55 23.73
CA ALA A 287 -12.98 -8.30 24.45
C ALA A 287 -13.18 -7.30 25.61
N SER A 288 -13.64 -7.79 26.76
CA SER A 288 -13.62 -7.04 28.03
C SER A 288 -12.30 -7.16 28.82
N SER A 289 -11.31 -7.96 28.40
CA SER A 289 -10.08 -8.13 29.21
C SER A 289 -8.83 -8.71 28.53
N VAL A 290 -8.76 -8.88 27.21
CA VAL A 290 -7.57 -9.50 26.58
C VAL A 290 -6.56 -8.43 26.12
N GLY A 291 -5.79 -7.89 27.07
CA GLY A 291 -4.59 -7.10 26.81
C GLY A 291 -3.34 -7.99 26.81
N ARG A 292 -3.21 -8.87 25.81
CA ARG A 292 -1.97 -9.64 25.60
C ARG A 292 -1.53 -9.51 24.14
N SER A 293 -0.25 -9.22 23.95
CA SER A 293 0.43 -9.46 22.68
C SER A 293 0.27 -10.93 22.31
N ILE A 294 -0.27 -11.19 21.12
CA ILE A 294 -0.38 -12.56 20.60
C ILE A 294 0.71 -12.71 19.56
N GLN A 295 1.80 -13.36 19.95
CA GLN A 295 2.85 -13.78 19.04
C GLN A 295 2.37 -15.01 18.28
N VAL A 296 2.35 -14.95 16.95
CA VAL A 296 2.00 -16.09 16.10
C VAL A 296 3.30 -16.80 15.71
N PRO A 297 3.59 -18.00 16.23
CA PRO A 297 4.77 -18.74 15.81
C PRO A 297 4.60 -19.19 14.36
N ILE A 298 5.67 -19.10 13.57
CA ILE A 298 5.67 -19.69 12.23
C ILE A 298 5.79 -21.20 12.38
N ASN A 299 4.81 -21.96 11.86
CA ASN A 299 4.99 -23.40 11.68
C ASN A 299 6.12 -23.61 10.68
N VAL A 300 7.21 -24.21 11.17
CA VAL A 300 8.29 -24.71 10.31
C VAL A 300 7.82 -26.08 9.83
N GLY A 301 7.27 -26.10 8.62
CA GLY A 301 6.96 -27.29 7.84
C GLY A 301 7.65 -27.19 6.49
#